data_AF-A0A7S2RFA1-F1
#
_entry.id   AF-A0A7S2RFA1-F1
#
_cell.length_a   1.000
_cell.length_b   1.000
_cell.length_c   1.000
_cell.angle_alpha   90.00
_cell.angle_beta   90.00
_cell.angle_gamma   90.00
#
_symmetry.space_group_name_H-M   'P 1'
#
loop_
_entity.id
_entity.type
_entity.pdbx_description
1 polymer ?
#
loop_
_entity_poly.entity_id
_entity_poly.type
_entity_poly.pdbx_seq_one_letter_code
_entity_poly.pdbx_strand_id
1 'polypeptide(L)'
;MTMARTIKLYSVPSEPKIQGIREMVKSDAKQVQALLAEYLKQHKVFIEFDVEEVEHWFTPRKDVIYSYVVEKDGKVTDFCSFYNLPSTVIGHPQYNHLKAAYCFYNVANTVPLKDLMNDALIFANREKFDVFNALDIMQNATFLKELKFGIGDGNLHYYFYNFQMPTIKPNEIGIVLL
;
A
#
# COMPACT_ATOMS: atom_id res chain seq x y z
N MET A 1 9.96 -18.52 20.18
CA MET A 1 10.68 -17.38 19.57
C MET A 1 10.97 -16.37 20.68
N THR A 2 12.18 -15.83 20.83
CA THR A 2 12.49 -14.83 21.89
C THR A 2 12.31 -13.41 21.35
N MET A 3 12.07 -12.42 22.22
CA MET A 3 11.87 -11.01 21.80
C MET A 3 13.02 -10.48 20.92
N ALA A 4 14.28 -10.71 21.31
CA ALA A 4 15.43 -10.27 20.52
C ALA A 4 15.48 -10.94 19.13
N ARG A 5 15.08 -12.22 19.03
CA ARG A 5 14.98 -12.92 17.74
C ARG A 5 13.83 -12.37 16.90
N THR A 6 12.69 -12.03 17.51
CA THR A 6 11.55 -11.41 16.84
C THR A 6 11.91 -10.04 16.26
N ILE A 7 12.54 -9.18 17.06
CA ILE A 7 13.00 -7.84 16.61
C ILE A 7 13.95 -7.99 15.43
N LYS A 8 14.94 -8.88 15.52
CA LYS A 8 15.88 -9.14 14.43
C LYS A 8 15.21 -9.74 13.18
N LEU A 9 14.16 -10.54 13.35
CA LEU A 9 13.46 -11.16 12.24
C LEU A 9 12.63 -10.13 11.45
N TYR A 10 11.97 -9.20 12.14
CA TYR A 10 11.10 -8.18 11.53
C TYR A 10 11.77 -6.83 11.30
N SER A 11 13.06 -6.68 11.64
CA SER A 11 13.80 -5.46 11.35
C SER A 11 13.82 -5.19 9.84
N VAL A 12 13.48 -3.96 9.47
CA VAL A 12 13.63 -3.44 8.11
C VAL A 12 14.90 -2.59 7.99
N PRO A 13 15.48 -2.43 6.78
CA PRO A 13 16.61 -1.52 6.55
C PRO A 13 16.27 -0.07 6.93
N SER A 14 17.29 0.75 7.18
CA SER A 14 17.12 2.17 7.49
C SER A 14 16.90 3.04 6.25
N GLU A 15 17.44 2.63 5.09
CA GLU A 15 17.41 3.35 3.82
C GLU A 15 16.67 2.54 2.74
N PRO A 16 15.88 3.20 1.88
CA PRO A 16 15.25 2.55 0.73
C PRO A 16 16.32 2.05 -0.25
N LYS A 17 15.99 0.99 -0.99
CA LYS A 17 16.92 0.36 -1.93
C LYS A 17 16.77 0.87 -3.35
N ILE A 18 15.57 1.29 -3.73
CA ILE A 18 15.26 1.73 -5.08
C ILE A 18 15.84 3.12 -5.30
N GLN A 19 16.64 3.27 -6.34
CA GLN A 19 17.17 4.59 -6.73
C GLN A 19 16.06 5.42 -7.37
N GLY A 20 16.01 6.71 -7.01
CA GLY A 20 15.00 7.64 -7.55
C GLY A 20 13.64 7.54 -6.87
N ILE A 21 13.49 6.70 -5.83
CA ILE A 21 12.27 6.71 -5.02
C ILE A 21 12.21 7.98 -4.17
N ARG A 22 11.10 8.70 -4.26
CA ARG A 22 10.84 9.95 -3.53
C ARG A 22 9.36 10.09 -3.22
N GLU A 23 9.03 11.01 -2.33
CA GLU A 23 7.65 11.38 -2.05
C GLU A 23 6.97 11.94 -3.31
N MET A 24 5.69 11.59 -3.50
CA MET A 24 4.87 12.09 -4.62
C MET A 24 4.58 13.58 -4.44
N VAL A 25 4.66 14.35 -5.53
CA VAL A 25 4.22 15.75 -5.55
C VAL A 25 3.04 15.93 -6.52
N LYS A 26 2.31 17.04 -6.39
CA LYS A 26 1.12 17.33 -7.22
C LYS A 26 1.40 17.26 -8.73
N SER A 27 2.57 17.68 -9.18
CA SER A 27 2.96 17.62 -10.60
C SER A 27 3.08 16.19 -11.14
N ASP A 28 3.23 15.19 -10.28
CA ASP A 28 3.28 13.78 -10.67
C ASP A 28 1.89 13.20 -10.94
N ALA A 29 0.81 13.85 -10.50
CA ALA A 29 -0.56 13.29 -10.51
C ALA A 29 -0.97 12.78 -11.89
N LYS A 30 -0.65 13.51 -12.97
CA LYS A 30 -0.95 13.07 -14.34
C LYS A 30 -0.21 11.78 -14.73
N GLN A 31 1.05 11.63 -14.32
CA GLN A 31 1.83 10.43 -14.63
C GLN A 31 1.36 9.24 -13.79
N VAL A 32 1.09 9.47 -12.50
CA VAL A 32 0.54 8.46 -11.58
C VAL A 32 -0.84 8.00 -12.04
N GLN A 33 -1.71 8.90 -12.51
CA GLN A 33 -3.00 8.56 -13.07
C GLN A 33 -2.88 7.63 -14.27
N ALA A 34 -1.97 7.92 -15.20
CA ALA A 34 -1.75 7.07 -16.37
C ALA A 34 -1.24 5.66 -15.97
N LEU A 35 -0.35 5.58 -14.98
CA LEU A 35 0.15 4.32 -14.44
C LEU A 35 -0.96 3.50 -13.76
N LEU A 36 -1.74 4.14 -12.89
CA LEU A 36 -2.86 3.51 -12.20
C LEU A 36 -3.93 3.05 -13.18
N ALA A 37 -4.30 3.87 -14.16
CA ALA A 37 -5.30 3.52 -15.15
C ALA A 37 -4.90 2.28 -15.96
N GLU A 38 -3.64 2.18 -16.40
CA GLU A 38 -3.17 1.01 -17.13
C GLU A 38 -3.11 -0.24 -16.24
N TYR A 39 -2.60 -0.09 -15.02
CA TYR A 39 -2.53 -1.18 -14.05
C TYR A 39 -3.92 -1.68 -13.63
N LEU A 40 -4.89 -0.80 -13.40
CA LEU A 40 -6.18 -1.20 -12.86
C LEU A 40 -7.05 -1.92 -13.89
N LYS A 41 -6.91 -1.61 -15.18
CA LYS A 41 -7.65 -2.27 -16.28
C LYS A 41 -7.45 -3.79 -16.38
N GLN A 42 -6.41 -4.35 -15.78
CA GLN A 42 -6.20 -5.80 -15.74
C GLN A 42 -7.14 -6.52 -14.76
N HIS A 43 -7.81 -5.78 -13.87
CA HIS A 43 -8.75 -6.30 -12.87
C HIS A 43 -10.18 -6.30 -13.42
N LYS A 44 -11.06 -7.15 -12.87
CA LYS A 44 -12.47 -7.22 -13.31
C LYS A 44 -13.33 -6.13 -12.69
N VAL A 45 -12.97 -5.69 -11.50
CA VAL A 45 -13.66 -4.66 -10.73
C VAL A 45 -12.60 -3.67 -10.29
N PHE A 46 -12.66 -2.44 -10.75
CA PHE A 46 -11.69 -1.40 -10.43
C PHE A 46 -12.34 -0.01 -10.46
N ILE A 47 -11.67 0.96 -9.87
CA ILE A 47 -12.03 2.38 -9.95
C ILE A 47 -11.22 2.99 -11.10
N GLU A 48 -11.89 3.79 -11.93
CA GLU A 48 -11.22 4.70 -12.84
C GLU A 48 -11.02 6.02 -12.13
N PHE A 49 -9.75 6.42 -11.95
CA PHE A 49 -9.42 7.71 -11.37
C PHE A 49 -9.16 8.74 -12.47
N ASP A 50 -9.71 9.93 -12.32
CA ASP A 50 -9.23 11.10 -13.05
C ASP A 50 -7.99 11.73 -12.35
N VAL A 51 -7.43 12.79 -12.95
CA VAL A 51 -6.21 13.42 -12.41
C VAL A 51 -6.48 14.16 -11.10
N GLU A 52 -7.68 14.74 -10.95
CA GLU A 52 -8.08 15.50 -9.76
C GLU A 52 -8.31 14.55 -8.57
N GLU A 53 -8.91 13.39 -8.83
CA GLU A 53 -9.05 12.30 -7.88
C GLU A 53 -7.69 11.73 -7.50
N VAL A 54 -6.76 11.55 -8.44
CA VAL A 54 -5.39 11.12 -8.10
C VAL A 54 -4.68 12.15 -7.21
N GLU A 55 -4.80 13.43 -7.52
CA GLU A 55 -4.28 14.49 -6.65
C GLU A 55 -4.94 14.45 -5.26
N HIS A 56 -6.25 14.24 -5.20
CA HIS A 56 -7.00 14.18 -3.95
C HIS A 56 -6.59 12.98 -3.09
N TRP A 57 -6.54 11.78 -3.66
CA TRP A 57 -6.36 10.55 -2.91
C TRP A 57 -4.89 10.24 -2.59
N PHE A 58 -3.95 10.66 -3.45
CA PHE A 58 -2.56 10.23 -3.35
C PHE A 58 -1.56 11.35 -3.07
N THR A 59 -1.96 12.63 -3.09
CA THR A 59 -1.05 13.68 -2.61
C THR A 59 -0.76 13.46 -1.12
N PRO A 60 0.51 13.29 -0.71
CA PRO A 60 0.87 13.02 0.68
C PRO A 60 0.29 14.04 1.65
N ARG A 61 -0.32 13.54 2.72
CA ARG A 61 -0.85 14.33 3.83
C ARG A 61 -0.42 13.66 5.11
N LYS A 62 0.36 14.38 5.91
CA LYS A 62 0.90 13.88 7.17
C LYS A 62 -0.20 13.24 8.02
N ASP A 63 0.10 12.05 8.54
CA ASP A 63 -0.78 11.24 9.39
C ASP A 63 -2.11 10.80 8.71
N VAL A 64 -2.24 10.93 7.38
CA VAL A 64 -3.41 10.50 6.59
C VAL A 64 -3.00 9.55 5.47
N ILE A 65 -2.24 10.03 4.49
CA ILE A 65 -1.81 9.26 3.31
C ILE A 65 -0.34 9.52 3.01
N TYR A 66 0.37 8.45 2.71
CA TYR A 66 1.76 8.44 2.31
C TYR A 66 1.85 7.85 0.91
N SER A 67 2.56 8.50 0.02
CA SER A 67 2.65 8.11 -1.38
C SER A 67 4.02 8.45 -1.95
N TYR A 68 4.60 7.49 -2.65
CA TYR A 68 5.95 7.55 -3.18
C TYR A 68 5.96 7.14 -4.64
N VAL A 69 6.83 7.79 -5.40
CA VAL A 69 7.04 7.54 -6.83
C VAL A 69 8.51 7.19 -7.05
N VAL A 70 8.76 6.30 -8.02
CA VAL A 70 10.09 6.08 -8.56
C VAL A 70 10.21 6.92 -9.83
N GLU A 71 11.17 7.85 -9.83
CA GLU A 71 11.44 8.71 -10.97
C GLU A 71 12.76 8.33 -11.64
N LYS A 72 12.72 8.19 -12.96
CA LYS A 72 13.90 8.01 -13.81
C LYS A 72 13.82 8.92 -15.02
N ASP A 73 14.85 9.73 -15.22
CA ASP A 73 14.97 10.66 -16.36
C ASP A 73 13.75 11.59 -16.55
N GLY A 74 13.18 12.10 -15.44
CA GLY A 74 12.02 12.99 -15.47
C GLY A 74 10.66 12.29 -15.58
N LYS A 75 10.64 10.95 -15.64
CA LYS A 75 9.43 10.15 -15.80
C LYS A 75 9.17 9.30 -14.56
N VAL A 76 7.93 9.32 -14.08
CA VAL A 76 7.46 8.41 -13.04
C VAL A 76 7.24 7.03 -13.65
N THR A 77 7.90 6.02 -13.10
CA THR A 77 7.87 4.65 -13.61
C THR A 77 7.07 3.70 -12.72
N ASP A 78 7.10 3.94 -11.41
CA ASP A 78 6.51 3.09 -10.39
C ASP A 78 5.91 3.98 -9.28
N PHE A 79 4.93 3.45 -8.55
CA PHE A 79 4.15 4.18 -7.56
C PHE A 79 3.73 3.26 -6.42
N CYS A 80 3.84 3.69 -5.17
CA CYS A 80 3.29 2.97 -4.02
C CYS A 80 2.66 3.91 -3.01
N SER A 81 1.65 3.42 -2.27
CA SER A 81 0.92 4.23 -1.30
C SER A 81 0.35 3.41 -0.14
N PHE A 82 0.23 4.07 1.01
CA PHE A 82 -0.41 3.52 2.20
C PHE A 82 -1.01 4.65 3.06
N TYR A 83 -2.12 4.37 3.74
CA TYR A 83 -2.80 5.33 4.60
C TYR A 83 -2.69 4.95 6.08
N ASN A 84 -2.83 5.95 6.95
CA ASN A 84 -2.84 5.79 8.39
C ASN A 84 -4.27 5.54 8.87
N LEU A 85 -4.49 4.44 9.58
CA LEU A 85 -5.74 4.15 10.27
C LEU A 85 -5.44 3.71 11.71
N PRO A 86 -5.34 4.65 12.65
CA PRO A 86 -4.99 4.32 14.03
C PRO A 86 -6.13 3.57 14.72
N SER A 87 -5.79 2.54 15.49
CA SER A 87 -6.74 1.79 16.32
C SER A 87 -6.58 2.16 17.79
N THR A 88 -7.69 2.22 18.53
CA THR A 88 -7.65 2.36 20.00
C THR A 88 -7.35 1.01 20.63
N VAL A 89 -6.36 0.96 21.52
CA VAL A 89 -6.01 -0.24 22.29
C VAL A 89 -6.85 -0.28 23.56
N ILE A 90 -7.73 -1.28 23.66
CA ILE A 90 -8.65 -1.42 24.79
C ILE A 90 -7.94 -2.10 25.96
N GLY A 91 -7.89 -1.43 27.11
CA GLY A 91 -7.50 -2.04 28.39
C GLY A 91 -6.01 -2.35 28.57
N HIS A 92 -5.11 -1.77 27.77
CA HIS A 92 -3.66 -1.97 27.95
C HIS A 92 -3.05 -0.88 28.85
N PRO A 93 -2.24 -1.24 29.87
CA PRO A 93 -1.79 -0.28 30.90
C PRO A 93 -0.77 0.76 30.41
N GLN A 94 -0.06 0.50 29.30
CA GLN A 94 1.02 1.34 28.80
C GLN A 94 0.74 2.00 27.44
N TYR A 95 -0.16 1.44 26.64
CA TYR A 95 -0.37 1.84 25.25
C TYR A 95 -1.86 2.00 25.00
N ASN A 96 -2.25 3.11 24.39
CA ASN A 96 -3.64 3.48 24.13
C ASN A 96 -3.97 3.49 22.63
N HIS A 97 -2.97 3.54 21.76
CA HIS A 97 -3.13 3.58 20.32
C HIS A 97 -2.16 2.63 19.62
N LEU A 98 -2.62 2.06 18.50
CA LEU A 98 -1.83 1.33 17.53
C LEU A 98 -1.82 2.14 16.24
N LYS A 99 -0.65 2.64 15.82
CA LYS A 99 -0.49 3.37 14.56
C LYS A 99 -0.31 2.35 13.44
N ALA A 100 -1.39 2.05 12.72
CA ALA A 100 -1.39 1.04 11.66
C ALA A 100 -1.39 1.69 10.26
N ALA A 101 -0.45 1.24 9.43
CA ALA A 101 -0.41 1.57 8.01
C ALA A 101 -1.25 0.54 7.25
N TYR A 102 -2.04 0.98 6.28
CA TYR A 102 -2.80 0.10 5.40
C TYR A 102 -2.37 0.33 3.96
N CYS A 103 -1.93 -0.75 3.31
CA CYS A 103 -1.58 -0.80 1.90
C CYS A 103 -2.73 -0.28 1.04
N PHE A 104 -2.45 0.69 0.16
CA PHE A 104 -3.46 1.27 -0.73
C PHE A 104 -3.23 0.80 -2.16
N TYR A 105 -2.82 1.68 -3.08
CA TYR A 105 -2.52 1.31 -4.47
C TYR A 105 -1.03 1.30 -4.75
N ASN A 106 -0.57 0.29 -5.50
CA ASN A 106 0.82 0.13 -5.88
C ASN A 106 0.92 -0.34 -7.34
N VAL A 107 1.81 0.28 -8.10
CA VAL A 107 2.10 -0.02 -9.50
C VAL A 107 3.60 -0.16 -9.66
N ALA A 108 4.05 -1.34 -10.07
CA ALA A 108 5.47 -1.65 -10.29
C ALA A 108 5.67 -2.11 -11.74
N ASN A 109 6.36 -1.30 -12.54
CA ASN A 109 6.66 -1.56 -13.96
C ASN A 109 8.15 -1.80 -14.21
N THR A 110 9.03 -1.08 -13.51
CA THR A 110 10.49 -1.16 -13.74
C THR A 110 11.25 -1.86 -12.63
N VAL A 111 10.64 -1.98 -11.46
CA VAL A 111 11.18 -2.75 -10.33
C VAL A 111 10.24 -3.91 -9.96
N PRO A 112 10.74 -4.99 -9.32
CA PRO A 112 9.87 -6.01 -8.77
C PRO A 112 8.93 -5.44 -7.71
N LEU A 113 7.64 -5.79 -7.75
CA LEU A 113 6.64 -5.32 -6.77
C LEU A 113 7.07 -5.56 -5.33
N LYS A 114 7.74 -6.69 -5.05
CA LYS A 114 8.31 -6.98 -3.74
C LYS A 114 9.29 -5.91 -3.26
N ASP A 115 10.17 -5.44 -4.13
CA ASP A 115 11.20 -4.48 -3.75
C ASP A 115 10.57 -3.10 -3.51
N LEU A 116 9.56 -2.74 -4.31
CA LEU A 116 8.75 -1.53 -4.09
C LEU A 116 8.02 -1.57 -2.75
N MET A 117 7.42 -2.72 -2.42
CA MET A 117 6.73 -2.89 -1.14
C MET A 117 7.70 -3.01 0.04
N ASN A 118 8.90 -3.55 -0.16
CA ASN A 118 9.94 -3.51 0.86
C ASN A 118 10.32 -2.06 1.21
N ASP A 119 10.45 -1.19 0.21
CA ASP A 119 10.73 0.23 0.46
C ASP A 119 9.53 0.94 1.11
N ALA A 120 8.28 0.57 0.77
CA ALA A 120 7.09 1.04 1.49
C ALA A 120 7.12 0.67 2.99
N LEU A 121 7.56 -0.54 3.35
CA LEU A 121 7.75 -0.95 4.75
C LEU A 121 8.83 -0.12 5.46
N ILE A 122 9.92 0.23 4.75
CA ILE A 122 10.98 1.09 5.28
C ILE A 122 10.42 2.48 5.57
N PHE A 123 9.64 3.06 4.65
CA PHE A 123 9.00 4.36 4.86
C PHE A 123 8.00 4.32 6.03
N ALA A 124 7.16 3.29 6.12
CA ALA A 124 6.24 3.13 7.25
C ALA A 124 7.00 3.03 8.59
N ASN A 125 8.11 2.29 8.64
CA ASN A 125 8.94 2.20 9.85
C ASN A 125 9.59 3.55 10.22
N ARG A 126 10.02 4.35 9.24
CA ARG A 126 10.53 5.73 9.46
C ARG A 126 9.46 6.65 10.04
N GLU A 127 8.22 6.50 9.58
CA GLU A 127 7.04 7.20 10.07
C GLU A 127 6.48 6.63 11.39
N LYS A 128 7.19 5.66 11.97
CA LYS A 128 6.91 5.03 13.26
C LYS A 128 5.55 4.33 13.30
N PHE A 129 5.16 3.71 12.18
CA PHE A 129 4.04 2.78 12.19
C PHE A 129 4.41 1.49 12.92
N ASP A 130 3.46 0.98 13.71
CA ASP A 130 3.63 -0.23 14.52
C ASP A 130 3.42 -1.51 13.69
N VAL A 131 2.58 -1.42 12.65
CA VAL A 131 2.20 -2.52 11.78
C VAL A 131 1.85 -2.02 10.37
N PHE A 132 2.09 -2.85 9.37
CA PHE A 132 1.68 -2.62 7.99
C PHE A 132 0.71 -3.72 7.55
N ASN A 133 -0.54 -3.35 7.33
CA ASN A 133 -1.61 -4.23 6.91
C ASN A 133 -1.76 -4.18 5.38
N ALA A 134 -2.06 -5.33 4.77
CA ALA A 134 -2.35 -5.43 3.36
C ALA A 134 -3.42 -6.50 3.10
N LEU A 135 -4.32 -6.22 2.17
CA LEU A 135 -5.28 -7.19 1.66
C LEU A 135 -4.61 -8.08 0.60
N ASP A 136 -5.17 -9.26 0.34
CA ASP A 136 -4.74 -10.20 -0.70
C ASP A 136 -5.35 -9.91 -2.08
N ILE A 137 -5.87 -8.70 -2.28
CA ILE A 137 -6.39 -8.20 -3.55
C ILE A 137 -5.27 -7.81 -4.52
N MET A 138 -5.63 -7.58 -5.78
CA MET A 138 -4.68 -7.25 -6.86
C MET A 138 -3.51 -8.25 -6.91
N GLN A 139 -2.27 -7.76 -6.95
CA GLN A 139 -1.06 -8.60 -7.02
C GLN A 139 -0.39 -8.76 -5.66
N ASN A 140 -1.04 -8.36 -4.57
CA ASN A 140 -0.40 -8.29 -3.26
C ASN A 140 0.10 -9.64 -2.77
N ALA A 141 -0.64 -10.72 -3.04
CA ALA A 141 -0.28 -12.08 -2.67
C ALA A 141 1.13 -12.51 -3.11
N THR A 142 1.68 -11.88 -4.17
CA THR A 142 3.01 -12.18 -4.69
C THR A 142 4.14 -11.77 -3.74
N PHE A 143 3.96 -10.75 -2.90
CA PHE A 143 4.99 -10.28 -1.98
C PHE A 143 4.73 -10.63 -0.51
N LEU A 144 3.48 -10.92 -0.12
CA LEU A 144 3.09 -11.09 1.29
C LEU A 144 4.00 -12.09 2.04
N LYS A 145 4.15 -13.30 1.50
CA LYS A 145 4.97 -14.34 2.15
C LYS A 145 6.45 -13.97 2.21
N GLU A 146 7.00 -13.40 1.14
CA GLU A 146 8.42 -13.03 1.07
C GLU A 146 8.76 -11.86 2.01
N LEU A 147 7.83 -10.93 2.20
CA LEU A 147 7.96 -9.80 3.12
C LEU A 147 7.42 -10.11 4.53
N LYS A 148 7.21 -11.39 4.84
CA LYS A 148 6.85 -11.90 6.18
C LYS A 148 5.51 -11.37 6.71
N PHE A 149 4.59 -11.03 5.83
CA PHE A 149 3.20 -10.78 6.23
C PHE A 149 2.60 -12.06 6.81
N GLY A 150 1.91 -11.91 7.93
CA GLY A 150 1.10 -12.97 8.53
C GLY A 150 -0.36 -12.82 8.11
N ILE A 151 -1.06 -13.94 7.94
CA ILE A 151 -2.51 -13.95 7.72
C ILE A 151 -3.18 -13.55 9.04
N GLY A 152 -4.05 -12.53 8.99
CA GLY A 152 -4.90 -12.13 10.11
C GLY A 152 -6.10 -13.06 10.30
N ASP A 153 -6.95 -12.74 11.26
CA ASP A 153 -8.21 -13.44 11.54
C ASP A 153 -9.43 -12.80 10.84
N GLY A 154 -9.30 -11.55 10.38
CA GLY A 154 -10.33 -10.82 9.65
C GLY A 154 -10.40 -11.18 8.17
N ASN A 155 -11.62 -11.14 7.61
CA ASN A 155 -11.88 -11.21 6.17
C ASN A 155 -12.62 -9.95 5.74
N LEU A 156 -12.27 -9.41 4.57
CA LEU A 156 -13.01 -8.32 3.93
C LEU A 156 -13.80 -8.87 2.75
N HIS A 157 -15.10 -8.67 2.77
CA HIS A 157 -16.02 -9.15 1.73
C HIS A 157 -16.55 -7.97 0.91
N TYR A 158 -16.50 -8.10 -0.43
CA TYR A 158 -16.97 -7.09 -1.37
C TYR A 158 -18.38 -7.46 -1.85
N TYR A 159 -19.30 -6.50 -1.76
CA TYR A 159 -20.69 -6.66 -2.18
C TYR A 159 -21.09 -5.50 -3.08
N PHE A 160 -21.94 -5.78 -4.06
CA PHE A 160 -22.58 -4.76 -4.86
C PHE A 160 -24.07 -4.66 -4.53
N TYR A 161 -24.58 -3.43 -4.48
CA TYR A 161 -26.00 -3.16 -4.38
C TYR A 161 -26.61 -3.09 -5.79
N ASN A 162 -27.71 -3.82 -6.02
CA ASN A 162 -28.45 -3.80 -7.28
C ASN A 162 -27.60 -4.10 -8.54
N PHE A 163 -26.59 -4.96 -8.42
CA PHE A 163 -25.74 -5.36 -9.54
C PHE A 163 -25.44 -6.86 -9.45
N GLN A 164 -25.77 -7.61 -10.51
CA GLN A 164 -25.53 -9.05 -10.58
C GLN A 164 -24.19 -9.31 -11.26
N MET A 165 -23.33 -10.12 -10.63
CA MET A 165 -22.06 -10.55 -11.21
C MET A 165 -21.63 -11.92 -10.69
N PRO A 166 -20.78 -12.66 -11.42
CA PRO A 166 -20.18 -13.88 -10.88
C PRO A 166 -19.23 -13.56 -9.72
N THR A 167 -19.01 -14.54 -8.84
CA THR A 167 -17.94 -14.46 -7.85
C THR A 167 -16.59 -14.36 -8.55
N ILE A 168 -15.77 -13.41 -8.11
CA ILE A 168 -14.41 -13.20 -8.61
C ILE A 168 -13.39 -13.48 -7.51
N LYS A 169 -12.15 -13.73 -7.92
CA LYS A 169 -11.04 -13.98 -6.99
C LYS A 169 -10.52 -12.66 -6.40
N PRO A 170 -9.88 -12.66 -5.22
CA PRO A 170 -9.30 -11.45 -4.63
C PRO A 170 -8.36 -10.71 -5.58
N ASN A 171 -7.54 -11.44 -6.35
CA ASN A 171 -6.61 -10.86 -7.32
C ASN A 171 -7.28 -10.22 -8.55
N GLU A 172 -8.60 -10.38 -8.71
CA GLU A 172 -9.39 -9.72 -9.77
C GLU A 172 -10.07 -8.44 -9.28
N ILE A 173 -9.88 -8.08 -8.00
CA ILE A 173 -10.38 -6.86 -7.36
C ILE A 173 -9.27 -5.80 -7.36
N GLY A 174 -9.54 -4.67 -8.00
CA GLY A 174 -8.70 -3.45 -8.06
C GLY A 174 -9.31 -2.27 -7.30
N ILE A 175 -10.09 -2.55 -6.26
CA ILE A 175 -10.71 -1.55 -5.38
C ILE A 175 -10.18 -1.76 -3.96
N VAL A 176 -9.63 -0.71 -3.36
CA VAL A 176 -9.35 -0.69 -1.92
C VAL A 176 -10.43 0.13 -1.24
N LEU A 177 -11.16 -0.48 -0.30
CA LEU A 177 -12.15 0.21 0.53
C LEU A 177 -11.47 0.82 1.76
N LEU A 178 -11.84 2.05 2.10
CA LEU A 178 -11.44 2.75 3.32
C LEU A 178 -12.48 2.55 4.44
#